data_AF-A0A401W6U1-F1
#
_entry.id   AF-A0A401W6U1-F1
#
_cell.length_a   1.000
_cell.length_b   1.000
_cell.length_c   1.000
_cell.angle_alpha   90.00
_cell.angle_beta   90.00
_cell.angle_gamma   90.00
#
_symmetry.space_group_name_H-M   'P 1'
#
loop_
_entity.id
_entity.type
_entity.pdbx_description
1 polymer ?
#
loop_
_entity_poly.entity_id
_entity_poly.type
_entity_poly.pdbx_seq_one_letter_code
_entity_poly.pdbx_strand_id
1 'polypeptide(L)'
;MRDMEPREQAGAASVGVDFEAARRTIGVIRAQVRSCSAKEDTARLMGEARAILSQLIPLVDERVGRLPRTSLEWDRGCDTVSRARTALTWTHTGNSISYLGYVAHVADHLLSYFPDRGPEAGP
;
A
#
# COMPACT_ATOMS: atom_id res chain seq x y z
N MET A 1 42.67 -8.01 -11.53
CA MET A 1 41.42 -8.56 -10.94
C MET A 1 40.96 -7.67 -9.80
N ARG A 2 39.86 -6.95 -10.02
CA ARG A 2 38.77 -6.68 -9.07
C ARG A 2 37.71 -5.89 -9.84
N ASP A 3 37.03 -6.61 -10.72
CA ASP A 3 35.71 -6.27 -11.20
C ASP A 3 34.74 -6.44 -10.04
N MET A 4 34.03 -5.37 -9.69
CA MET A 4 32.72 -5.50 -9.07
C MET A 4 31.98 -4.20 -9.30
N GLU A 5 31.36 -4.09 -10.47
CA GLU A 5 30.29 -3.12 -10.68
C GLU A 5 29.23 -3.33 -9.59
N PRO A 6 28.67 -2.25 -9.01
CA PRO A 6 27.50 -2.39 -8.16
C PRO A 6 26.34 -2.82 -9.06
N ARG A 7 26.07 -4.12 -9.04
CA ARG A 7 24.86 -4.76 -9.53
C ARG A 7 23.67 -3.83 -9.33
N GLU A 8 23.03 -3.45 -10.42
CA GLU A 8 21.63 -3.05 -10.44
C GLU A 8 20.83 -4.12 -9.69
N GLN A 9 20.53 -3.88 -8.41
CA GLN A 9 19.57 -4.66 -7.63
C GLN A 9 18.15 -4.18 -7.98
N ALA A 10 17.87 -4.08 -9.28
CA ALA A 10 16.51 -4.14 -9.81
C ALA A 10 16.19 -5.63 -9.98
N GLY A 11 15.82 -6.30 -8.88
CA GLY A 11 15.71 -7.76 -8.89
C GLY A 11 14.70 -8.31 -7.90
N ALA A 12 13.53 -8.65 -8.45
CA ALA A 12 12.64 -9.74 -8.03
C ALA A 12 11.75 -9.54 -6.78
N ALA A 13 10.70 -8.71 -6.92
CA ALA A 13 9.34 -9.01 -6.44
C ALA A 13 8.39 -7.83 -6.74
N SER A 14 8.05 -7.60 -8.00
CA SER A 14 6.94 -6.68 -8.34
C SER A 14 6.28 -7.09 -9.67
N VAL A 15 6.20 -8.39 -9.92
CA VAL A 15 5.54 -8.91 -11.12
C VAL A 15 4.02 -8.87 -10.87
N GLY A 16 3.35 -7.84 -11.40
CA GLY A 16 1.90 -7.87 -11.61
C GLY A 16 1.05 -6.79 -10.92
N VAL A 17 1.62 -5.91 -10.08
CA VAL A 17 0.86 -4.81 -9.47
C VAL A 17 1.00 -3.53 -10.28
N ASP A 18 -0.10 -3.05 -10.85
CA ASP A 18 -0.19 -1.73 -11.46
C ASP A 18 -0.41 -0.67 -10.36
N PHE A 19 0.70 -0.09 -9.88
CA PHE A 19 0.65 0.91 -8.81
C PHE A 19 -0.07 2.20 -9.23
N GLU A 20 -0.02 2.59 -10.51
CA GLU A 20 -0.70 3.78 -11.00
C GLU A 20 -2.22 3.56 -10.99
N ALA A 21 -2.68 2.39 -11.46
CA ALA A 21 -4.09 1.99 -11.33
C ALA A 21 -4.51 1.90 -9.86
N ALA A 22 -3.71 1.30 -8.98
CA ALA A 22 -4.00 1.24 -7.56
C ALA A 22 -4.14 2.64 -6.93
N ARG A 23 -3.24 3.58 -7.24
CA ARG A 23 -3.34 4.99 -6.80
C ARG A 23 -4.61 5.66 -7.29
N ARG A 24 -4.94 5.50 -8.57
CA ARG A 24 -6.18 6.04 -9.14
C ARG A 24 -7.40 5.52 -8.41
N THR A 25 -7.50 4.21 -8.22
CA THR A 25 -8.63 3.58 -7.52
C THR A 25 -8.75 4.05 -6.07
N ILE A 26 -7.66 4.05 -5.30
CA ILE A 26 -7.67 4.57 -3.91
C ILE A 26 -8.03 6.06 -3.87
N GLY A 27 -7.54 6.86 -4.82
CA GLY A 27 -7.89 8.27 -4.97
C GLY A 27 -9.40 8.49 -5.18
N VAL A 28 -10.02 7.71 -6.07
CA VAL A 28 -11.48 7.72 -6.30
C VAL A 28 -12.23 7.35 -5.03
N ILE A 29 -11.83 6.27 -4.35
CA ILE A 29 -12.48 5.83 -3.10
C ILE A 29 -12.40 6.93 -2.04
N ARG A 30 -11.25 7.59 -1.87
CA ARG A 30 -11.09 8.70 -0.92
C ARG A 30 -11.98 9.89 -1.28
N ALA A 31 -12.10 10.23 -2.56
CA ALA A 31 -12.98 11.31 -3.01
C ALA A 31 -14.45 11.00 -2.70
N GLN A 32 -14.88 9.76 -2.92
CA GLN A 32 -16.24 9.30 -2.62
C GLN A 32 -16.54 9.20 -1.12
N VAL A 33 -15.57 8.79 -0.31
CA VAL A 33 -15.69 8.83 1.17
C VAL A 33 -15.88 10.26 1.66
N ARG A 34 -15.13 11.22 1.09
CA ARG A 34 -15.23 12.65 1.45
C ARG A 34 -16.55 13.29 1.03
N SER A 35 -17.14 12.85 -0.09
CA SER A 35 -18.41 13.39 -0.61
C SER A 35 -19.66 12.77 0.04
N CYS A 36 -19.51 11.85 1.02
CA CYS A 36 -20.59 11.15 1.70
C CYS A 36 -21.55 10.35 0.79
N SER A 37 -21.23 10.15 -0.50
CA SER A 37 -22.14 9.50 -1.46
C SER A 37 -22.04 7.97 -1.50
N ALA A 38 -21.23 7.35 -0.63
CA ALA A 38 -20.78 5.96 -0.82
C ALA A 38 -21.78 4.86 -0.40
N LYS A 39 -23.00 5.17 0.09
CA LYS A 39 -23.84 4.15 0.76
C LYS A 39 -24.19 2.94 -0.13
N GLU A 40 -24.52 3.13 -1.41
CA GLU A 40 -24.87 2.04 -2.33
C GLU A 40 -23.65 1.26 -2.84
N ASP A 41 -22.48 1.89 -2.89
CA ASP A 41 -21.25 1.32 -3.48
C ASP A 41 -20.21 0.87 -2.43
N THR A 42 -20.44 1.09 -1.13
CA THR A 42 -19.43 0.86 -0.08
C THR A 42 -18.88 -0.57 -0.10
N ALA A 43 -19.73 -1.58 -0.34
CA ALA A 43 -19.30 -2.98 -0.39
C ALA A 43 -18.34 -3.26 -1.56
N ARG A 44 -18.64 -2.71 -2.75
CA ARG A 44 -17.81 -2.84 -3.94
C ARG A 44 -16.46 -2.14 -3.74
N LEU A 45 -16.49 -0.88 -3.29
CA LEU A 45 -15.29 -0.09 -3.04
C LEU A 45 -14.43 -0.71 -1.93
N MET A 46 -15.05 -1.31 -0.91
CA MET A 46 -14.36 -2.08 0.12
C MET A 46 -13.64 -3.29 -0.48
N GLY A 47 -14.28 -4.01 -1.39
CA GLY A 47 -13.68 -5.12 -2.12
C GLY A 47 -12.46 -4.68 -2.93
N GLU A 48 -12.60 -3.60 -3.69
CA GLU A 48 -11.50 -3.01 -4.48
C GLU A 48 -10.33 -2.57 -3.60
N ALA A 49 -10.58 -1.84 -2.51
CA ALA A 49 -9.54 -1.40 -1.58
C ALA A 49 -8.83 -2.57 -0.90
N ARG A 50 -9.56 -3.62 -0.51
CA ARG A 50 -8.98 -4.84 0.09
C ARG A 50 -8.17 -5.65 -0.91
N ALA A 51 -8.62 -5.74 -2.17
CA ALA A 51 -7.84 -6.38 -3.22
C ALA A 51 -6.48 -5.68 -3.39
N ILE A 52 -6.47 -4.35 -3.44
CA ILE A 52 -5.23 -3.55 -3.48
C ILE A 52 -4.36 -3.81 -2.25
N LEU A 53 -4.93 -3.74 -1.03
CA LEU A 53 -4.17 -4.05 0.20
C LEU A 53 -3.53 -5.43 0.15
N SER A 54 -4.28 -6.46 -0.27
CA SER A 54 -3.78 -7.84 -0.33
C SER A 54 -2.58 -8.00 -1.26
N GLN A 55 -2.52 -7.20 -2.33
CA GLN A 55 -1.40 -7.18 -3.28
C GLN A 55 -0.21 -6.38 -2.73
N LEU A 56 -0.45 -5.27 -2.03
CA LEU A 56 0.61 -4.39 -1.53
C LEU A 56 1.31 -4.91 -0.28
N ILE A 57 0.60 -5.60 0.62
CA ILE A 57 1.17 -6.12 1.88
C ILE A 57 2.46 -6.93 1.65
N PRO A 58 2.49 -7.98 0.82
CA PRO A 58 3.71 -8.76 0.65
C PRO A 58 4.88 -7.94 0.09
N LEU A 59 4.59 -6.98 -0.80
CA LEU A 59 5.61 -6.12 -1.40
C LEU A 59 6.24 -5.16 -0.37
N VAL A 60 5.40 -4.56 0.49
CA VAL A 60 5.89 -3.68 1.56
C VAL A 60 6.60 -4.50 2.63
N ASP A 61 6.07 -5.67 3.02
CA ASP A 61 6.69 -6.55 4.02
C ASP A 61 8.11 -6.96 3.58
N GLU A 62 8.28 -7.31 2.30
CA GLU A 62 9.59 -7.61 1.74
C GLU A 62 10.53 -6.40 1.75
N ARG A 63 10.04 -5.21 1.33
CA ARG A 63 10.85 -3.98 1.35
C ARG A 63 11.29 -3.62 2.75
N VAL A 64 10.38 -3.69 3.72
CA VAL A 64 10.65 -3.44 5.14
C VAL A 64 11.64 -4.46 5.69
N GLY A 65 11.53 -5.73 5.30
CA GLY A 65 12.47 -6.79 5.69
C GLY A 65 13.93 -6.54 5.26
N ARG A 66 14.17 -5.66 4.28
CA ARG A 66 15.52 -5.26 3.82
C ARG A 66 16.09 -4.06 4.60
N LEU A 67 15.27 -3.36 5.38
CA LEU A 67 15.71 -2.20 6.16
C LEU A 67 16.44 -2.64 7.43
N PRO A 68 17.38 -1.83 7.96
CA PRO A 68 18.00 -2.07 9.26
C PRO A 68 16.94 -2.07 10.38
N ARG A 69 16.92 -3.12 11.22
CA ARG A 69 15.95 -3.27 12.32
C ARG A 69 16.00 -2.16 13.37
N THR A 70 17.11 -1.42 13.43
CA THR A 70 17.28 -0.29 14.35
C THR A 70 16.77 1.03 13.77
N SER A 71 16.28 1.03 12.52
CA SER A 71 15.82 2.24 11.84
C SER A 71 14.35 2.52 12.15
N LEU A 72 14.00 3.80 12.29
CA LEU A 72 12.61 4.25 12.43
C LEU A 72 11.75 3.89 11.21
N GLU A 73 12.36 3.74 10.04
CA GLU A 73 11.68 3.33 8.82
C GLU A 73 11.22 1.88 8.88
N TRP A 74 12.04 0.99 9.47
CA TRP A 74 11.66 -0.40 9.73
C TRP A 74 10.45 -0.48 10.68
N ASP A 75 10.48 0.25 11.79
CA ASP A 75 9.37 0.29 12.77
C ASP A 75 8.05 0.77 12.12
N ARG A 76 8.11 1.87 11.36
CA ARG A 76 6.96 2.42 10.62
C ARG A 76 6.44 1.45 9.57
N GLY A 77 7.35 0.75 8.89
CA GLY A 77 7.03 -0.30 7.95
C GLY A 77 6.24 -1.43 8.57
N CYS A 78 6.74 -1.98 9.68
CA CYS A 78 6.09 -3.06 10.42
C CYS A 78 4.72 -2.63 10.97
N ASP A 79 4.58 -1.43 11.54
CA ASP A 79 3.29 -0.90 12.00
C ASP A 79 2.29 -0.77 10.82
N THR A 80 2.74 -0.24 9.68
CA THR A 80 1.89 -0.09 8.49
C THR A 80 1.40 -1.44 7.97
N VAL A 81 2.28 -2.45 7.89
CA VAL A 81 1.92 -3.82 7.49
C VAL A 81 0.94 -4.44 8.48
N SER A 82 1.16 -4.25 9.79
CA SER A 82 0.26 -4.76 10.84
C SER A 82 -1.15 -4.16 10.72
N ARG A 83 -1.25 -2.84 10.51
CA ARG A 83 -2.51 -2.14 10.25
C ARG A 83 -3.21 -2.64 8.99
N ALA A 84 -2.46 -2.88 7.92
CA ALA A 84 -3.00 -3.42 6.67
C ALA A 84 -3.56 -4.84 6.83
N ARG A 85 -2.87 -5.73 7.55
CA ARG A 85 -3.36 -7.07 7.88
C ARG A 85 -4.62 -7.01 8.75
N THR A 86 -4.67 -6.07 9.70
CA THR A 86 -5.87 -5.81 10.51
C THR A 86 -7.04 -5.35 9.64
N ALA A 87 -6.80 -4.43 8.71
CA ALA A 87 -7.82 -3.93 7.77
C ALA A 87 -8.39 -5.01 6.83
N LEU A 88 -7.62 -6.06 6.53
CA LEU A 88 -8.11 -7.21 5.75
C LEU A 88 -8.97 -8.17 6.57
N THR A 89 -8.55 -8.44 7.81
CA THR A 89 -9.18 -9.45 8.67
C THR A 89 -10.42 -8.94 9.37
N TRP A 90 -10.53 -7.62 9.57
CA TRP A 90 -11.66 -7.05 10.27
C TRP A 90 -12.93 -7.10 9.39
N THR A 91 -13.79 -8.06 9.68
CA THR A 91 -15.09 -8.25 9.03
C THR A 91 -16.10 -7.37 9.74
N HIS A 92 -16.19 -6.10 9.32
CA HIS A 92 -17.26 -5.24 9.79
C HIS A 92 -18.58 -5.72 9.17
N THR A 93 -19.57 -6.03 10.00
CA THR A 93 -20.90 -6.54 9.62
C THR A 93 -21.82 -5.47 8.98
N GLY A 94 -21.27 -4.34 8.53
CA GLY A 94 -22.02 -3.27 7.89
C GLY A 94 -21.18 -2.44 6.94
N ASN A 95 -21.84 -1.88 5.93
CA ASN A 95 -21.29 -0.92 4.97
C ASN A 95 -20.94 0.41 5.66
N SER A 96 -19.86 0.42 6.45
CA SER A 96 -19.38 1.60 7.17
C SER A 96 -18.46 2.42 6.28
N ILE A 97 -18.90 3.62 5.90
CA ILE A 97 -18.10 4.59 5.16
C ILE A 97 -16.83 5.01 5.92
N SER A 98 -16.89 5.08 7.25
CA SER A 98 -15.72 5.35 8.09
C SER A 98 -14.69 4.23 7.99
N TYR A 99 -15.16 2.98 7.97
CA TYR A 99 -14.28 1.83 7.78
C TYR A 99 -13.67 1.82 6.38
N LEU A 100 -14.45 2.12 5.34
CA LEU A 100 -13.92 2.30 3.97
C LEU A 100 -12.84 3.39 3.92
N GLY A 101 -13.06 4.50 4.60
CA GLY A 101 -12.08 5.58 4.74
C GLY A 101 -10.78 5.11 5.40
N TYR A 102 -10.88 4.30 6.45
CA TYR A 102 -9.71 3.70 7.09
C TYR A 102 -8.95 2.75 6.15
N VAL A 103 -9.64 1.83 5.47
CA VAL A 103 -9.03 0.88 4.53
C VAL A 103 -8.32 1.63 3.38
N ALA A 104 -8.97 2.65 2.82
CA ALA A 104 -8.38 3.49 1.77
C ALA A 104 -7.15 4.27 2.28
N HIS A 105 -7.18 4.78 3.51
CA HIS A 105 -6.05 5.46 4.12
C HIS A 105 -4.84 4.52 4.31
N VAL A 106 -5.07 3.29 4.76
CA VAL A 106 -4.00 2.29 4.92
C VAL A 106 -3.42 1.87 3.56
N ALA A 107 -4.26 1.74 2.52
CA ALA A 107 -3.80 1.43 1.18
C ALA A 107 -2.93 2.55 0.58
N ASP A 108 -3.34 3.81 0.76
CA ASP A 108 -2.57 5.00 0.38
C ASP A 108 -1.19 5.02 1.06
N HIS A 109 -1.15 4.68 2.36
CA HIS A 109 0.11 4.56 3.11
C HIS A 109 1.03 3.47 2.53
N LEU A 110 0.52 2.29 2.18
CA LEU A 110 1.33 1.25 1.53
C LEU A 110 1.84 1.68 0.14
N LEU A 111 1.02 2.41 -0.63
CA LEU A 111 1.41 2.92 -1.95
C LEU A 111 2.54 3.95 -1.89
N SER A 112 2.72 4.64 -0.77
CA SER A 112 3.80 5.62 -0.58
C SER A 112 5.20 4.99 -0.54
N TYR A 113 5.30 3.67 -0.28
CA TYR A 113 6.57 2.92 -0.37
C TYR A 113 7.06 2.70 -1.82
N PHE A 114 6.22 3.00 -2.81
CA PHE A 114 6.52 2.76 -4.24
C PHE A 114 6.30 4.04 -5.08
N PRO A 115 6.97 5.17 -4.80
CA PRO A 115 6.71 6.43 -5.49
C PRO A 115 6.82 6.30 -7.02
N ASP A 116 6.02 7.09 -7.76
CA ASP A 116 5.96 7.08 -9.24
C ASP A 116 7.32 7.43 -9.89
N ARG A 117 8.18 8.10 -9.14
CA ARG A 117 9.60 8.27 -9.47
C ARG A 117 10.40 7.43 -8.48
N GLY A 118 11.24 6.53 -8.99
CA GLY A 118 12.33 5.94 -8.19
C GLY A 118 13.14 7.05 -7.51
N PRO A 119 13.93 6.74 -6.45
CA PRO A 119 14.66 7.76 -5.70
C PRO A 119 15.33 8.69 -6.71
N GLU A 120 14.95 9.98 -6.68
CA GLU A 120 15.62 10.96 -7.52
C GLU A 120 17.10 10.80 -7.23
N ALA A 121 17.86 10.42 -8.26
CA ALA A 121 19.30 10.57 -8.21
C ALA A 121 19.53 12.04 -7.90
N GLY A 122 19.83 12.33 -6.62
CA GLY A 122 20.18 13.66 -6.16
C GLY A 122 21.43 14.15 -6.88
N PRO A 123 21.69 15.47 -6.80
CA PRO A 123 22.28 16.31 -7.84
C PRO A 123 23.58 15.81 -8.47
#